data_AF-A0A3C0DYG8-F1
#
_entry.id   AF-A0A3C0DYG8-F1
#
_cell.length_a   1.000
_cell.length_b   1.000
_cell.length_c   1.000
_cell.angle_alpha   90.00
_cell.angle_beta   90.00
_cell.angle_gamma   90.00
#
_symmetry.space_group_name_H-M   'P 1'
#
loop_
_entity.id
_entity.type
_entity.pdbx_description
1 polymer ?
#
loop_
_entity_poly.entity_id
_entity_poly.type
_entity_poly.pdbx_seq_one_letter_code
_entity_poly.pdbx_strand_id
1 'polypeptide(L)'
;MNLKLTVALAASFVTLTSVAQENILDMRENYNIGQTVTVTGVVTSDDNLGSVRYLQDATAGIALYPGQDWSAWDGTPQIGDSLSVTGEITEYNGLLEVGPNLTAVEFFGAGTVPEPLEITPADMGENLEGQLVRVNGVTFPLAGTFITGNNTYDFTASGETGVIYVRTSNSLVGEELTGCEVDMLGIVSQFSFDGFGGYQLLPRGPVDLIPASALCFTSPVMQSNMATTSFTLSWTTDLACDGTIEYGLTESLGNVAMGGTNTPSHEANLTDLEPGTIVYARAVCTLADGSEAASTIRPYATVSESSGDIHVYFNGPVDHSVATDELALSLGTDMNDTVAAWIMSAQHTLDVAAYNLNDQTVEDAVNAAAANGVQIRWIYEGQNANIGLNSLDAAVVTHPRTDGEGSGMHNKFIVGDADHAEKAFVLTGSTNLTTGQLVSDLNNVIVLEDQSLARAYELEFEEMWGSEGMEPNAANAKFGPDKSWNTPVDFVVGAAQWSSTSPQRTAPTRPSLPRSKPPMRISNSHF
;
A
#
# COMPACT_ATOMS: atom_id res chain seq x y z
N MET A 1 84.51 41.02 -1.62
CA MET A 1 83.86 40.17 -2.65
C MET A 1 82.38 40.13 -2.32
N ASN A 2 81.54 40.66 -3.21
CA ASN A 2 80.13 40.97 -2.99
C ASN A 2 79.26 39.72 -2.85
N LEU A 3 78.40 39.68 -1.83
CA LEU A 3 77.29 38.72 -1.77
C LEU A 3 75.98 39.50 -1.96
N LYS A 4 75.32 39.29 -3.09
CA LYS A 4 74.01 39.88 -3.43
C LYS A 4 72.90 39.08 -2.74
N LEU A 5 72.06 39.80 -2.01
CA LEU A 5 70.79 39.32 -1.46
C LEU A 5 69.74 39.34 -2.57
N THR A 6 69.06 38.22 -2.82
CA THR A 6 67.90 38.15 -3.73
C THR A 6 66.74 37.60 -2.93
N VAL A 7 65.71 38.44 -2.70
CA VAL A 7 64.45 38.07 -2.05
C VAL A 7 63.50 37.61 -3.16
N ALA A 8 63.04 36.37 -3.10
CA ALA A 8 61.98 35.84 -3.96
C ALA A 8 60.67 35.83 -3.16
N LEU A 9 59.70 36.63 -3.60
CA LEU A 9 58.34 36.65 -3.08
C LEU A 9 57.51 35.65 -3.91
N ALA A 10 57.07 34.55 -3.30
CA ALA A 10 56.13 33.61 -3.91
C ALA A 10 54.72 33.94 -3.40
N ALA A 11 53.88 34.52 -4.26
CA ALA A 11 52.45 34.69 -3.99
C ALA A 11 51.74 33.39 -4.38
N SER A 12 51.21 32.68 -3.39
CA SER A 12 50.36 31.51 -3.61
C SER A 12 48.92 32.01 -3.77
N PHE A 13 48.40 32.02 -5.00
CA PHE A 13 46.97 32.21 -5.24
C PHE A 13 46.23 30.92 -4.85
N VAL A 14 45.58 30.94 -3.69
CA VAL A 14 44.54 29.95 -3.34
C VAL A 14 43.24 30.49 -3.94
N THR A 15 42.79 29.89 -5.04
CA THR A 15 41.44 30.11 -5.56
C THR A 15 40.45 29.37 -4.65
N LEU A 16 39.87 30.08 -3.69
CA LEU A 16 38.66 29.65 -3.01
C LEU A 16 37.50 29.85 -3.98
N THR A 17 37.08 28.80 -4.67
CA THR A 17 35.79 28.78 -5.35
C THR A 17 34.72 28.51 -4.29
N SER A 18 34.24 29.57 -3.63
CA SER A 18 32.97 29.51 -2.92
C SER A 18 31.87 29.49 -3.98
N VAL A 19 31.40 28.31 -4.36
CA VAL A 19 30.17 28.20 -5.14
C VAL A 19 29.05 28.52 -4.15
N ALA A 20 28.47 29.71 -4.29
CA ALA A 20 27.24 30.03 -3.58
C ALA A 20 26.12 29.23 -4.26
N GLN A 21 25.28 28.60 -3.46
CA GLN A 21 24.11 27.87 -3.94
C GLN A 21 23.27 28.75 -4.88
N GLU A 22 22.94 28.23 -6.07
CA GLU A 22 22.21 29.02 -7.08
C GLU A 22 20.69 28.93 -6.93
N ASN A 23 20.17 27.75 -6.61
CA ASN A 23 18.73 27.44 -6.51
C ASN A 23 18.51 26.15 -5.69
N ILE A 24 17.26 25.75 -5.51
CA ILE A 24 16.90 24.54 -4.75
C ILE A 24 17.39 23.28 -5.46
N LEU A 25 17.37 23.21 -6.79
CA LEU A 25 17.90 22.03 -7.50
C LEU A 25 19.40 21.85 -7.26
N ASP A 26 20.17 22.94 -7.33
CA ASP A 26 21.60 22.95 -7.02
C ASP A 26 21.88 22.48 -5.57
N MET A 27 21.01 22.85 -4.62
CA MET A 27 21.03 22.28 -3.27
C MET A 27 20.96 20.75 -3.29
N ARG A 28 19.93 20.22 -3.96
CA ARG A 28 19.65 18.79 -4.01
C ARG A 28 20.76 17.99 -4.70
N GLU A 29 21.36 18.54 -5.75
CA GLU A 29 22.33 17.81 -6.58
C GLU A 29 23.78 17.92 -6.07
N ASN A 30 24.15 19.03 -5.44
CA ASN A 30 25.55 19.37 -5.17
C ASN A 30 25.90 19.49 -3.68
N TYR A 31 24.92 19.36 -2.77
CA TYR A 31 25.13 19.41 -1.32
C TYR A 31 24.72 18.10 -0.65
N ASN A 32 25.38 17.78 0.45
CA ASN A 32 25.17 16.55 1.21
C ASN A 32 24.43 16.82 2.52
N ILE A 33 23.74 15.81 3.03
CA ILE A 33 23.19 15.79 4.39
C ILE A 33 24.25 16.24 5.41
N GLY A 34 23.82 17.09 6.35
CA GLY A 34 24.66 17.70 7.38
C GLY A 34 25.32 19.02 6.97
N GLN A 35 25.23 19.44 5.70
CA GLN A 35 25.72 20.75 5.26
C GLN A 35 24.68 21.84 5.52
N THR A 36 25.16 23.03 5.90
CA THR A 36 24.32 24.23 6.01
C THR A 36 24.15 24.89 4.64
N VAL A 37 22.91 25.13 4.24
CA VAL A 37 22.52 25.74 2.97
C VAL A 37 21.57 26.90 3.18
N THR A 38 21.38 27.73 2.14
CA THR A 38 20.44 28.86 2.14
C THR A 38 19.52 28.77 0.93
N VAL A 39 18.33 28.21 1.12
CA VAL A 39 17.33 28.05 0.07
C VAL A 39 16.39 29.24 0.03
N THR A 40 15.98 29.67 -1.17
CA THR A 40 15.02 30.76 -1.37
C THR A 40 13.95 30.32 -2.34
N GLY A 41 12.69 30.64 -2.05
CA GLY A 41 11.57 30.27 -2.91
C GLY A 41 10.25 30.83 -2.39
N VAL A 42 9.16 30.26 -2.90
CA VAL A 42 7.80 30.58 -2.49
C VAL A 42 7.20 29.39 -1.76
N VAL A 43 6.55 29.66 -0.64
CA VAL A 43 5.91 28.65 0.19
C VAL A 43 4.67 28.12 -0.51
N THR A 44 4.57 26.80 -0.64
CA THR A 44 3.48 26.10 -1.34
C THR A 44 2.51 25.40 -0.39
N SER A 45 2.80 25.36 0.91
CA SER A 45 1.95 24.73 1.94
C SER A 45 1.65 25.64 3.13
N ASP A 46 0.62 25.29 3.89
CA ASP A 46 0.24 25.95 5.14
C ASP A 46 0.25 24.96 6.33
N ASP A 47 -0.47 25.29 7.39
CA ASP A 47 -0.57 24.50 8.62
C ASP A 47 -1.43 23.23 8.50
N ASN A 48 -2.12 23.00 7.37
CA ASN A 48 -2.75 21.71 7.10
C ASN A 48 -1.72 20.57 7.11
N LEU A 49 -0.46 20.86 6.75
CA LEU A 49 0.65 19.90 6.77
C LEU A 49 1.46 19.94 8.09
N GLY A 50 0.94 20.61 9.12
CA GLY A 50 1.50 20.71 10.47
C GLY A 50 2.56 21.80 10.57
N SER A 51 3.72 21.53 11.19
CA SER A 51 4.80 22.52 11.29
C SER A 51 5.77 22.53 10.12
N VAL A 52 5.82 21.46 9.32
CA VAL A 52 6.63 21.43 8.10
C VAL A 52 6.02 22.39 7.08
N ARG A 53 6.87 23.11 6.35
CA ARG A 53 6.48 23.95 5.21
C ARG A 53 7.21 23.51 3.97
N TYR A 54 6.59 23.62 2.81
CA TYR A 54 7.24 23.35 1.54
C TYR A 54 7.56 24.65 0.84
N LEU A 55 8.81 24.76 0.38
CA LEU A 55 9.34 25.90 -0.34
C LEU A 55 9.72 25.44 -1.75
N GLN A 56 9.29 26.18 -2.76
CA GLN A 56 9.55 25.84 -4.15
C GLN A 56 10.04 27.05 -4.94
N ASP A 57 11.03 26.83 -5.80
CA ASP A 57 11.48 27.80 -6.79
C ASP A 57 11.19 27.28 -8.21
N ALA A 58 11.76 27.91 -9.23
CA ALA A 58 11.54 27.50 -10.62
C ALA A 58 12.23 26.17 -11.00
N THR A 59 13.03 25.59 -10.11
CA THR A 59 13.91 24.45 -10.37
C THR A 59 13.55 23.20 -9.57
N ALA A 60 13.17 23.35 -8.29
CA ALA A 60 12.82 22.24 -7.42
C ALA A 60 12.05 22.70 -6.16
N GLY A 61 11.59 21.72 -5.38
CA GLY A 61 10.96 21.92 -4.07
C GLY A 61 11.80 21.35 -2.93
N ILE A 62 11.55 21.82 -1.72
CA ILE A 62 12.19 21.34 -0.50
C ILE A 62 11.29 21.49 0.73
N ALA A 63 11.32 20.51 1.64
CA ALA A 63 10.69 20.62 2.95
C ALA A 63 11.52 21.49 3.90
N LEU A 64 10.83 22.29 4.71
CA LEU A 64 11.39 23.14 5.74
C LEU A 64 10.86 22.65 7.10
N TYR A 65 11.76 22.23 7.97
CA TYR A 65 11.41 21.81 9.32
C TYR A 65 12.01 22.76 10.35
N PRO A 66 11.18 23.50 11.13
CA PRO A 66 11.69 24.44 12.13
C PRO A 66 12.10 23.76 13.45
N GLY A 67 12.16 22.43 13.51
CA GLY A 67 12.49 21.64 14.70
C GLY A 67 11.34 21.47 15.70
N GLN A 68 10.45 22.45 15.85
CA GLN A 68 9.19 22.31 16.60
C GLN A 68 8.05 23.00 15.85
N ASP A 69 7.93 24.31 16.03
CA ASP A 69 6.99 25.20 15.36
C ASP A 69 7.71 26.48 14.90
N TRP A 70 6.99 27.39 14.26
CA TRP A 70 7.55 28.62 13.73
C TRP A 70 7.60 29.79 14.73
N SER A 71 7.29 29.57 16.02
CA SER A 71 7.20 30.65 17.02
C SER A 71 8.52 31.34 17.35
N ALA A 72 9.65 30.71 17.00
CA ALA A 72 11.00 31.27 17.15
C ALA A 72 11.38 32.29 16.05
N TRP A 73 10.53 32.47 15.04
CA TRP A 73 10.80 33.29 13.86
C TRP A 73 9.82 34.46 13.75
N ASP A 74 10.14 35.43 12.88
CA ASP A 74 9.36 36.67 12.72
C ASP A 74 7.93 36.45 12.18
N GLY A 75 7.63 35.24 11.71
CA GLY A 75 6.31 34.82 11.28
C GLY A 75 6.24 33.31 11.01
N THR A 76 5.00 32.80 10.92
CA THR A 76 4.73 31.45 10.44
C THR A 76 4.53 31.48 8.93
N PRO A 77 5.37 30.80 8.12
CA PRO A 77 5.22 30.81 6.67
C PRO A 77 3.84 30.33 6.22
N GLN A 78 3.25 31.03 5.25
CA GLN A 78 1.96 30.72 4.64
C GLN A 78 2.10 30.54 3.14
N ILE A 79 1.12 29.88 2.51
CA ILE A 79 1.08 29.72 1.04
C ILE A 79 1.21 31.10 0.37
N GLY A 80 2.17 31.21 -0.55
CA GLY A 80 2.46 32.44 -1.28
C GLY A 80 3.50 33.35 -0.63
N ASP A 81 3.97 33.08 0.59
CA ASP A 81 5.09 33.82 1.16
C ASP A 81 6.39 33.51 0.41
N SER A 82 7.14 34.55 0.05
CA SER A 82 8.51 34.45 -0.47
C SER A 82 9.49 34.62 0.69
N LEU A 83 10.41 33.68 0.84
CA LEU A 83 11.37 33.70 1.95
C LEU A 83 12.67 32.96 1.63
N SER A 84 13.70 33.29 2.39
CA SER A 84 14.98 32.58 2.43
C SER A 84 15.14 31.88 3.77
N VAL A 85 15.58 30.61 3.76
CA VAL A 85 15.87 29.82 4.95
C VAL A 85 17.31 29.35 4.90
N THR A 86 18.05 29.60 5.99
CA THR A 86 19.36 28.98 6.21
C THR A 86 19.25 27.92 7.30
N GLY A 87 19.69 26.71 6.98
CA GLY A 87 19.65 25.57 7.91
C GLY A 87 20.49 24.40 7.42
N GLU A 88 20.61 23.38 8.27
CA GLU A 88 21.23 22.10 7.94
C GLU A 88 20.33 21.27 7.02
N ILE A 89 20.89 20.60 6.01
CA ILE A 89 20.20 19.56 5.25
C ILE A 89 20.10 18.32 6.13
N THR A 90 18.90 17.81 6.35
CA THR A 90 18.67 16.53 7.00
C THR A 90 17.71 15.67 6.19
N GLU A 91 17.61 14.41 6.59
CA GLU A 91 16.66 13.45 6.02
C GLU A 91 15.90 12.82 7.18
N TYR A 92 14.57 12.83 7.09
CA TYR A 92 13.71 12.29 8.13
C TYR A 92 12.66 11.36 7.53
N ASN A 93 12.86 10.06 7.71
CA ASN A 93 12.06 9.00 7.08
C ASN A 93 11.99 9.18 5.55
N GLY A 94 13.14 9.27 4.90
CA GLY A 94 13.27 9.50 3.46
C GLY A 94 13.09 10.96 3.03
N LEU A 95 12.25 11.73 3.72
CA LEU A 95 11.99 13.11 3.34
C LEU A 95 13.24 13.99 3.45
N LEU A 96 13.71 14.56 2.35
CA LEU A 96 14.79 15.55 2.35
C LEU A 96 14.27 16.90 2.86
N GLU A 97 14.93 17.46 3.87
CA GLU A 97 14.51 18.70 4.51
C GLU A 97 15.67 19.66 4.85
N VAL A 98 15.36 20.95 4.92
CA VAL A 98 16.21 21.96 5.57
C VAL A 98 15.66 22.21 6.96
N GLY A 99 16.44 21.87 7.98
CA GLY A 99 15.96 21.74 9.36
C GLY A 99 16.62 20.55 10.06
N PRO A 100 16.33 20.28 11.35
CA PRO A 100 15.58 21.12 12.28
C PRO A 100 16.36 22.37 12.76
N ASN A 101 17.67 22.40 12.53
CA ASN A 101 18.59 23.42 13.03
C ASN A 101 18.64 24.64 12.10
N LEU A 102 17.54 25.38 12.01
CA LEU A 102 17.48 26.62 11.24
C LEU A 102 18.26 27.74 11.94
N THR A 103 19.06 28.50 11.20
CA THR A 103 19.89 29.61 11.70
C THR A 103 19.43 30.98 11.22
N ALA A 104 18.68 31.04 10.12
CA ALA A 104 18.08 32.29 9.62
C ALA A 104 16.81 31.99 8.82
N VAL A 105 15.79 32.84 8.97
CA VAL A 105 14.59 32.86 8.15
C VAL A 105 14.29 34.32 7.84
N GLU A 106 14.27 34.70 6.57
CA GLU A 106 14.03 36.07 6.11
C GLU A 106 12.83 36.10 5.17
N PHE A 107 11.82 36.90 5.50
CA PHE A 107 10.61 37.07 4.70
C PHE A 107 10.76 38.23 3.71
N PHE A 108 10.43 38.00 2.44
CA PHE A 108 10.43 39.01 1.38
C PHE A 108 9.02 39.49 1.00
N GLY A 109 7.98 38.99 1.67
CA GLY A 109 6.58 39.31 1.41
C GLY A 109 5.94 38.32 0.43
N ALA A 110 4.97 38.77 -0.37
CA ALA A 110 4.25 37.89 -1.29
C ALA A 110 5.09 37.52 -2.52
N GLY A 111 5.16 36.21 -2.80
CA GLY A 111 5.66 35.63 -4.04
C GLY A 111 4.53 35.11 -4.93
N THR A 112 4.90 34.50 -6.06
CA THR A 112 3.98 33.80 -6.96
C THR A 112 4.08 32.31 -6.69
N VAL A 113 2.97 31.70 -6.27
CA VAL A 113 2.90 30.24 -6.11
C VAL A 113 3.16 29.59 -7.47
N PRO A 114 4.10 28.64 -7.59
CA PRO A 114 4.33 27.93 -8.83
C PRO A 114 3.06 27.26 -9.34
N GLU A 115 2.87 27.26 -10.66
CA GLU A 115 1.81 26.47 -11.29
C GLU A 115 2.07 24.98 -11.00
N PRO A 116 1.05 24.22 -10.55
CA PRO A 116 1.22 22.80 -10.29
C PRO A 116 1.66 22.04 -11.55
N LEU A 117 2.67 21.18 -11.41
CA LEU A 117 3.08 20.28 -12.49
C LEU A 117 2.05 19.16 -12.65
N GLU A 118 1.50 18.98 -13.85
CA GLU A 118 0.61 17.85 -14.15
C GLU A 118 1.40 16.56 -14.28
N ILE A 119 1.01 15.54 -13.53
CA ILE A 119 1.68 14.24 -13.44
C ILE A 119 0.68 13.07 -13.37
N THR A 120 1.13 11.84 -13.62
CA THR A 120 0.42 10.63 -13.22
C THR A 120 0.95 10.10 -11.88
N PRO A 121 0.25 9.16 -11.21
CA PRO A 121 0.75 8.55 -9.98
C PRO A 121 2.17 7.95 -10.10
N ALA A 122 2.50 7.31 -11.22
CA ALA A 122 3.82 6.70 -11.46
C ALA A 122 4.96 7.71 -11.62
N ASP A 123 4.67 8.96 -11.93
CA ASP A 123 5.66 10.04 -12.02
C ASP A 123 6.12 10.52 -10.63
N MET A 124 5.38 10.20 -9.55
CA MET A 124 5.77 10.58 -8.19
C MET A 124 7.10 9.92 -7.82
N GLY A 125 8.11 10.76 -7.57
CA GLY A 125 9.47 10.30 -7.34
C GLY A 125 10.38 11.38 -6.76
N GLU A 126 11.63 11.00 -6.52
CA GLU A 126 12.66 11.84 -5.88
C GLU A 126 12.85 13.20 -6.55
N ASN A 127 12.77 13.21 -7.88
CA ASN A 127 12.89 14.41 -8.70
C ASN A 127 11.74 15.41 -8.49
N LEU A 128 10.59 14.96 -7.98
CA LEU A 128 9.42 15.79 -7.72
C LEU A 128 9.20 16.07 -6.23
N GLU A 129 9.98 15.47 -5.35
CA GLU A 129 9.83 15.64 -3.91
C GLU A 129 9.88 17.13 -3.50
N GLY A 130 8.90 17.54 -2.71
CA GLY A 130 8.69 18.90 -2.25
C GLY A 130 8.01 19.84 -3.26
N GLN A 131 7.68 19.36 -4.47
CA GLN A 131 7.02 20.18 -5.50
C GLN A 131 5.49 20.05 -5.45
N LEU A 132 4.81 21.15 -5.76
CA LEU A 132 3.37 21.20 -5.99
C LEU A 132 3.03 20.59 -7.36
N VAL A 133 2.15 19.59 -7.35
CA VAL A 133 1.73 18.84 -8.54
C VAL A 133 0.21 18.77 -8.63
N ARG A 134 -0.28 18.34 -9.79
CA ARG A 134 -1.69 18.07 -10.10
C ARG A 134 -1.81 16.68 -10.71
N VAL A 135 -2.74 15.88 -10.20
CA VAL A 135 -3.15 14.60 -10.78
C VAL A 135 -4.61 14.71 -11.20
N ASN A 136 -4.88 14.53 -12.49
CA ASN A 136 -6.23 14.65 -13.04
C ASN A 136 -7.01 13.34 -12.91
N GLY A 137 -8.34 13.43 -12.81
CA GLY A 137 -9.23 12.26 -12.86
C GLY A 137 -9.05 11.29 -11.68
N VAL A 138 -8.75 11.82 -10.50
CA VAL A 138 -8.53 11.04 -9.28
C VAL A 138 -9.86 10.52 -8.75
N THR A 139 -9.91 9.24 -8.47
CA THR A 139 -11.02 8.57 -7.77
C THR A 139 -10.51 7.84 -6.53
N PHE A 140 -11.32 7.81 -5.48
CA PHE A 140 -11.00 7.12 -4.24
C PHE A 140 -11.80 5.82 -4.14
N PRO A 141 -11.13 4.65 -4.05
CA PRO A 141 -11.82 3.38 -3.89
C PRO A 141 -12.67 3.30 -2.59
N LEU A 142 -12.30 4.08 -1.58
CA LEU A 142 -13.01 4.20 -0.29
C LEU A 142 -13.86 5.47 -0.16
N ALA A 143 -14.35 6.01 -1.29
CA ALA A 143 -15.28 7.12 -1.32
C ALA A 143 -16.43 6.95 -0.30
N GLY A 144 -16.81 8.03 0.38
CA GLY A 144 -17.85 8.03 1.43
C GLY A 144 -17.39 7.57 2.82
N THR A 145 -16.12 7.17 2.98
CA THR A 145 -15.56 6.88 4.32
C THR A 145 -14.91 8.11 4.93
N PHE A 146 -15.00 8.26 6.26
CA PHE A 146 -14.41 9.40 6.97
C PHE A 146 -12.88 9.35 6.98
N ILE A 147 -12.27 10.50 6.69
CA ILE A 147 -10.83 10.73 6.76
C ILE A 147 -10.41 10.90 8.22
N THR A 148 -9.35 10.22 8.60
CA THR A 148 -8.74 10.20 9.93
C THR A 148 -7.33 10.76 9.85
N GLY A 149 -6.91 11.46 10.90
CA GLY A 149 -5.60 12.09 10.94
C GLY A 149 -4.44 11.09 11.07
N ASN A 150 -3.31 11.45 10.47
CA ASN A 150 -2.12 10.62 10.31
C ASN A 150 -2.45 9.28 9.66
N ASN A 151 -3.22 9.31 8.58
CA ASN A 151 -3.61 8.14 7.83
C ASN A 151 -3.36 8.38 6.34
N THR A 152 -3.29 7.30 5.58
CA THR A 152 -3.05 7.32 4.14
C THR A 152 -4.22 6.66 3.43
N TYR A 153 -4.51 7.16 2.24
CA TYR A 153 -5.62 6.70 1.42
C TYR A 153 -5.15 6.48 0.00
N ASP A 154 -5.46 5.30 -0.53
CA ASP A 154 -5.17 4.98 -1.93
C ASP A 154 -6.12 5.74 -2.83
N PHE A 155 -5.62 6.13 -3.99
CA PHE A 155 -6.41 6.73 -5.05
C PHE A 155 -5.98 6.16 -6.40
N THR A 156 -6.87 6.25 -7.39
CA THR A 156 -6.60 5.78 -8.75
C THR A 156 -6.75 6.91 -9.75
N ALA A 157 -5.81 7.02 -10.68
CA ALA A 157 -5.83 7.98 -11.78
C ALA A 157 -5.03 7.43 -12.97
N SER A 158 -5.49 7.63 -14.20
CA SER A 158 -4.82 7.14 -15.42
C SER A 158 -4.52 5.62 -15.43
N GLY A 159 -5.30 4.81 -14.71
CA GLY A 159 -5.05 3.37 -14.56
C GLY A 159 -3.94 3.00 -13.57
N GLU A 160 -3.38 3.99 -12.88
CA GLU A 160 -2.32 3.84 -11.88
C GLU A 160 -2.88 4.09 -10.47
N THR A 161 -2.20 3.54 -9.46
CA THR A 161 -2.53 3.76 -8.05
C THR A 161 -1.51 4.70 -7.42
N GLY A 162 -1.99 5.66 -6.64
CA GLY A 162 -1.15 6.52 -5.79
C GLY A 162 -1.70 6.56 -4.36
N VAL A 163 -0.96 7.22 -3.48
CA VAL A 163 -1.34 7.35 -2.07
C VAL A 163 -1.35 8.83 -1.68
N ILE A 164 -2.39 9.27 -0.99
CA ILE A 164 -2.36 10.52 -0.23
C ILE A 164 -2.04 10.26 1.24
N TYR A 165 -1.37 11.19 1.90
CA TYR A 165 -1.24 11.20 3.36
C TYR A 165 -1.94 12.42 3.96
N VAL A 166 -2.80 12.17 4.94
CA VAL A 166 -3.57 13.20 5.64
C VAL A 166 -3.09 13.26 7.09
N ARG A 167 -2.39 14.33 7.44
CA ARG A 167 -1.94 14.60 8.82
C ARG A 167 -3.12 15.00 9.71
N THR A 168 -3.00 14.80 11.03
CA THR A 168 -4.03 15.24 12.00
C THR A 168 -4.35 16.73 11.96
N SER A 169 -3.41 17.58 11.54
CA SER A 169 -3.63 19.03 11.38
C SER A 169 -4.42 19.41 10.14
N ASN A 170 -4.61 18.48 9.19
CA ASN A 170 -5.23 18.76 7.92
C ASN A 170 -6.75 18.93 8.09
N SER A 171 -7.30 19.96 7.45
CA SER A 171 -8.74 20.25 7.43
C SER A 171 -9.60 19.18 6.76
N LEU A 172 -9.01 18.24 6.02
CA LEU A 172 -9.70 17.05 5.52
C LEU A 172 -10.05 16.05 6.63
N VAL A 173 -9.44 16.12 7.81
CA VAL A 173 -9.74 15.19 8.91
C VAL A 173 -11.17 15.39 9.39
N GLY A 174 -11.97 14.32 9.36
CA GLY A 174 -13.39 14.34 9.68
C GLY A 174 -14.32 14.58 8.49
N GLU A 175 -13.78 14.94 7.33
CA GLU A 175 -14.53 14.95 6.06
C GLU A 175 -14.62 13.54 5.48
N GLU A 176 -15.58 13.30 4.59
CA GLU A 176 -15.67 12.06 3.83
C GLU A 176 -14.71 12.10 2.63
N LEU A 177 -14.07 10.97 2.31
CA LEU A 177 -13.37 10.81 1.04
C LEU A 177 -14.35 11.06 -0.10
N THR A 178 -14.00 11.99 -0.98
CA THR A 178 -14.82 12.32 -2.14
C THR A 178 -15.03 11.09 -3.02
N GLY A 179 -16.29 10.82 -3.39
CA GLY A 179 -16.58 9.90 -4.49
C GLY A 179 -16.88 10.62 -5.79
N CYS A 180 -16.68 11.93 -5.84
CA CYS A 180 -16.51 12.62 -7.12
C CYS A 180 -15.16 12.23 -7.71
N GLU A 181 -15.09 12.10 -9.02
CA GLU A 181 -13.82 12.27 -9.71
C GLU A 181 -13.33 13.71 -9.47
N VAL A 182 -12.06 13.87 -9.08
CA VAL A 182 -11.46 15.16 -8.80
C VAL A 182 -10.13 15.33 -9.53
N ASP A 183 -9.81 16.56 -9.92
CA ASP A 183 -8.43 16.94 -10.22
C ASP A 183 -7.78 17.35 -8.89
N MET A 184 -6.84 16.52 -8.44
CA MET A 184 -6.23 16.65 -7.12
C MET A 184 -4.91 17.41 -7.19
N LEU A 185 -4.76 18.43 -6.35
CA LEU A 185 -3.49 19.08 -6.11
C LEU A 185 -2.84 18.52 -4.85
N GLY A 186 -1.54 18.65 -4.75
CA GLY A 186 -0.83 18.38 -3.53
C GLY A 186 0.67 18.46 -3.70
N ILE A 187 1.39 18.28 -2.60
CA ILE A 187 2.86 18.29 -2.62
C ILE A 187 3.36 16.85 -2.61
N VAL A 188 4.27 16.51 -3.52
CA VAL A 188 4.93 15.21 -3.49
C VAL A 188 5.84 15.17 -2.27
N SER A 189 5.68 14.14 -1.45
CA SER A 189 6.45 13.89 -0.25
C SER A 189 6.90 12.44 -0.24
N GLN A 190 7.84 12.11 0.64
CA GLN A 190 8.27 10.75 0.89
C GLN A 190 8.02 10.38 2.35
N PHE A 191 7.64 9.13 2.57
CA PHE A 191 7.73 8.51 3.87
C PHE A 191 8.25 7.08 3.71
N SER A 192 9.54 6.92 3.99
CA SER A 192 10.24 5.65 3.90
C SER A 192 11.18 5.46 5.09
N PHE A 193 11.56 4.23 5.43
CA PHE A 193 12.50 3.96 6.54
C PHE A 193 13.90 3.59 6.03
N ASP A 194 14.00 3.23 4.75
CA ASP A 194 15.22 2.88 4.03
C ASP A 194 15.64 3.98 3.03
N GLY A 195 14.78 4.99 2.81
CA GLY A 195 15.05 6.13 1.94
C GLY A 195 14.62 5.93 0.49
N PHE A 196 14.04 4.78 0.15
CA PHE A 196 13.58 4.47 -1.20
C PHE A 196 12.06 4.33 -1.25
N GLY A 197 11.47 4.56 -2.42
CA GLY A 197 10.03 4.46 -2.65
C GLY A 197 9.21 5.33 -1.69
N GLY A 198 8.01 4.87 -1.31
CA GLY A 198 7.21 5.53 -0.27
C GLY A 198 6.73 6.94 -0.63
N TYR A 199 6.69 7.28 -1.92
CA TYR A 199 6.19 8.57 -2.37
C TYR A 199 4.68 8.66 -2.17
N GLN A 200 4.25 9.82 -1.71
CA GLN A 200 2.87 10.12 -1.35
C GLN A 200 2.55 11.57 -1.69
N LEU A 201 1.29 11.85 -1.97
CA LEU A 201 0.82 13.20 -2.20
C LEU A 201 0.24 13.80 -0.91
N LEU A 202 0.51 15.08 -0.66
CA LEU A 202 0.02 15.84 0.48
C LEU A 202 -0.98 16.92 0.02
N PRO A 203 -2.30 16.63 0.01
CA PRO A 203 -3.31 17.66 -0.22
C PRO A 203 -3.29 18.69 0.92
N ARG A 204 -3.46 19.97 0.59
CA ARG A 204 -3.42 21.10 1.54
C ARG A 204 -4.81 21.45 2.09
N GLY A 205 -5.78 20.55 1.94
CA GLY A 205 -7.16 20.72 2.39
C GLY A 205 -8.17 20.49 1.27
N PRO A 206 -9.48 20.73 1.52
CA PRO A 206 -10.54 20.54 0.54
C PRO A 206 -10.37 21.34 -0.77
N VAL A 207 -9.66 22.48 -0.72
CA VAL A 207 -9.39 23.30 -1.91
C VAL A 207 -8.56 22.59 -2.98
N ASP A 208 -7.80 21.57 -2.58
CA ASP A 208 -6.97 20.77 -3.46
C ASP A 208 -7.73 19.57 -4.08
N LEU A 209 -9.01 19.36 -3.75
CA LEU A 209 -9.86 18.34 -4.34
C LEU A 209 -10.87 19.01 -5.29
N ILE A 210 -10.46 19.31 -6.53
CA ILE A 210 -11.27 20.08 -7.47
C ILE A 210 -12.24 19.13 -8.19
N PRO A 211 -13.57 19.23 -8.04
CA PRO A 211 -14.50 18.34 -8.73
C PRO A 211 -14.33 18.39 -10.25
N ALA A 212 -14.11 17.22 -10.86
CA ALA A 212 -14.00 17.02 -12.30
C ALA A 212 -15.27 16.37 -12.89
N SER A 213 -16.06 15.68 -12.05
CA SER A 213 -17.35 15.09 -12.43
C SER A 213 -18.55 15.90 -11.90
N ALA A 214 -19.66 15.85 -12.63
CA ALA A 214 -20.95 16.41 -12.22
C ALA A 214 -21.75 15.49 -11.27
N LEU A 215 -21.28 14.26 -11.07
CA LEU A 215 -21.90 13.21 -10.27
C LEU A 215 -20.86 12.59 -9.35
N CYS A 216 -21.25 12.32 -8.11
CA CYS A 216 -20.36 11.80 -7.08
C CYS A 216 -20.96 10.57 -6.39
N PHE A 217 -20.13 9.56 -6.20
CA PHE A 217 -20.45 8.47 -5.27
C PHE A 217 -20.39 9.00 -3.83
N THR A 218 -21.36 8.60 -3.01
CA THR A 218 -21.42 8.96 -1.57
C THR A 218 -21.20 7.75 -0.67
N SER A 219 -20.96 6.57 -1.27
CA SER A 219 -20.55 5.35 -0.59
C SER A 219 -19.60 4.55 -1.47
N PRO A 220 -18.82 3.61 -0.90
CA PRO A 220 -18.18 2.59 -1.71
C PRO A 220 -19.24 1.63 -2.29
N VAL A 221 -18.83 0.84 -3.30
CA VAL A 221 -19.65 -0.27 -3.81
C VAL A 221 -19.50 -1.46 -2.88
N MET A 222 -20.57 -1.76 -2.14
CA MET A 222 -20.61 -2.77 -1.08
C MET A 222 -21.19 -4.09 -1.55
N GLN A 223 -20.58 -5.21 -1.16
CA GLN A 223 -21.10 -6.54 -1.42
C GLN A 223 -21.99 -7.03 -0.28
N SER A 224 -23.11 -7.68 -0.60
CA SER A 224 -24.02 -8.27 0.37
C SER A 224 -24.81 -9.45 -0.23
N ASN A 225 -25.64 -10.13 0.58
CA ASN A 225 -26.47 -11.26 0.15
C ASN A 225 -25.71 -12.32 -0.65
N MET A 226 -24.49 -12.63 -0.23
CA MET A 226 -23.61 -13.57 -0.92
C MET A 226 -24.19 -14.98 -0.90
N ALA A 227 -24.18 -15.62 -2.08
CA ALA A 227 -24.54 -17.00 -2.29
C ALA A 227 -23.55 -17.65 -3.28
N THR A 228 -23.71 -18.95 -3.52
CA THR A 228 -22.81 -19.68 -4.44
C THR A 228 -22.91 -19.20 -5.87
N THR A 229 -24.11 -18.78 -6.32
CA THR A 229 -24.33 -18.35 -7.71
C THR A 229 -24.78 -16.91 -7.86
N SER A 230 -24.70 -16.11 -6.78
CA SER A 230 -25.15 -14.71 -6.80
C SER A 230 -24.60 -13.89 -5.64
N PHE A 231 -24.60 -12.58 -5.80
CA PHE A 231 -24.50 -11.61 -4.70
C PHE A 231 -25.13 -10.28 -5.13
N THR A 232 -25.32 -9.39 -4.16
CA THR A 232 -25.84 -8.05 -4.36
C THR A 232 -24.72 -7.02 -4.23
N LEU A 233 -24.65 -6.06 -5.16
CA LEU A 233 -23.85 -4.86 -5.02
C LEU A 233 -24.74 -3.64 -4.79
N SER A 234 -24.40 -2.82 -3.80
CA SER A 234 -25.12 -1.59 -3.48
C SER A 234 -24.19 -0.39 -3.34
N TRP A 235 -24.70 0.78 -3.72
CA TRP A 235 -23.99 2.06 -3.63
C TRP A 235 -24.97 3.23 -3.59
N THR A 236 -24.47 4.40 -3.18
CA THR A 236 -25.23 5.65 -3.23
C THR A 236 -24.47 6.75 -3.97
N THR A 237 -25.23 7.69 -4.52
CA THR A 237 -24.74 8.89 -5.22
C THR A 237 -25.35 10.16 -4.62
N ASP A 238 -24.76 11.30 -4.91
CA ASP A 238 -25.26 12.62 -4.47
C ASP A 238 -26.48 13.08 -5.28
N LEU A 239 -26.57 12.67 -6.55
CA LEU A 239 -27.67 12.94 -7.46
C LEU A 239 -28.36 11.66 -7.90
N ALA A 240 -29.65 11.77 -8.27
CA ALA A 240 -30.38 10.67 -8.86
C ALA A 240 -29.89 10.36 -10.28
N CYS A 241 -29.50 9.11 -10.53
CA CYS A 241 -29.01 8.62 -11.82
C CYS A 241 -29.66 7.29 -12.20
N ASP A 242 -29.47 6.86 -13.45
CA ASP A 242 -29.68 5.48 -13.86
C ASP A 242 -28.40 4.69 -13.53
N GLY A 243 -28.51 3.75 -12.59
CA GLY A 243 -27.38 2.98 -12.08
C GLY A 243 -27.30 1.60 -12.70
N THR A 244 -26.08 1.17 -13.01
CA THR A 244 -25.76 -0.18 -13.50
C THR A 244 -24.50 -0.71 -12.84
N ILE A 245 -24.34 -2.03 -12.82
CA ILE A 245 -23.07 -2.70 -12.56
C ILE A 245 -22.58 -3.29 -13.87
N GLU A 246 -21.36 -2.94 -14.28
CA GLU A 246 -20.62 -3.66 -15.32
C GLU A 246 -19.72 -4.70 -14.66
N TYR A 247 -19.77 -5.96 -15.10
CA TYR A 247 -19.03 -7.05 -14.46
C TYR A 247 -18.52 -8.13 -15.42
N GLY A 248 -17.53 -8.91 -14.99
CA GLY A 248 -16.98 -10.04 -15.73
C GLY A 248 -15.97 -10.86 -14.92
N LEU A 249 -15.41 -11.89 -15.54
CA LEU A 249 -14.38 -12.74 -14.91
C LEU A 249 -12.97 -12.14 -14.99
N THR A 250 -12.82 -11.03 -15.71
CA THR A 250 -11.59 -10.26 -15.81
C THR A 250 -11.93 -8.77 -15.78
N GLU A 251 -10.94 -7.92 -15.60
CA GLU A 251 -11.11 -6.46 -15.68
C GLU A 251 -11.58 -5.94 -17.04
N SER A 252 -11.63 -6.77 -18.08
CA SER A 252 -12.26 -6.41 -19.36
C SER A 252 -13.80 -6.32 -19.27
N LEU A 253 -14.39 -6.84 -18.19
CA LEU A 253 -15.83 -6.89 -17.95
C LEU A 253 -16.59 -7.52 -19.15
N GLY A 254 -17.88 -7.25 -19.29
CA GLY A 254 -18.66 -7.67 -20.47
C GLY A 254 -20.15 -7.92 -20.22
N ASN A 255 -20.54 -8.06 -18.97
CA ASN A 255 -21.93 -8.18 -18.56
C ASN A 255 -22.41 -6.90 -17.86
N VAL A 256 -23.73 -6.69 -17.85
CA VAL A 256 -24.37 -5.53 -17.19
C VAL A 256 -25.56 -5.99 -16.37
N ALA A 257 -25.65 -5.51 -15.12
CA ALA A 257 -26.80 -5.67 -14.25
C ALA A 257 -27.41 -4.30 -13.91
N MET A 258 -28.74 -4.21 -13.83
CA MET A 258 -29.43 -2.96 -13.51
C MET A 258 -29.41 -2.71 -12.01
N GLY A 259 -29.04 -1.49 -11.60
CA GLY A 259 -28.97 -1.04 -10.21
C GLY A 259 -30.11 -0.10 -9.76
N GLY A 260 -31.07 0.16 -10.64
CA GLY A 260 -32.17 1.10 -10.43
C GLY A 260 -32.10 2.32 -11.35
N THR A 261 -33.25 3.00 -11.54
CA THR A 261 -33.38 4.13 -12.46
C THR A 261 -33.77 5.40 -11.72
N ASN A 262 -33.16 6.53 -12.09
CA ASN A 262 -33.39 7.86 -11.54
C ASN A 262 -33.55 7.87 -10.00
N THR A 263 -32.57 7.28 -9.30
CA THR A 263 -32.52 7.16 -7.84
C THR A 263 -31.10 7.48 -7.36
N PRO A 264 -30.89 8.00 -6.14
CA PRO A 264 -29.56 8.16 -5.55
C PRO A 264 -29.10 6.94 -4.73
N SER A 265 -29.96 5.92 -4.58
CA SER A 265 -29.67 4.69 -3.86
C SER A 265 -29.88 3.53 -4.81
N HIS A 266 -28.83 2.72 -5.01
CA HIS A 266 -28.77 1.68 -6.01
C HIS A 266 -28.50 0.31 -5.40
N GLU A 267 -29.06 -0.70 -6.05
CA GLU A 267 -28.83 -2.10 -5.72
C GLU A 267 -28.96 -2.94 -6.99
N ALA A 268 -27.94 -3.72 -7.30
CA ALA A 268 -27.92 -4.65 -8.43
C ALA A 268 -27.63 -6.07 -7.93
N ASN A 269 -28.48 -7.02 -8.32
CA ASN A 269 -28.26 -8.43 -8.08
C ASN A 269 -27.52 -9.04 -9.26
N LEU A 270 -26.35 -9.62 -9.01
CA LEU A 270 -25.59 -10.39 -9.99
C LEU A 270 -25.97 -11.86 -9.79
N THR A 271 -26.51 -12.49 -10.82
CA THR A 271 -26.99 -13.88 -10.82
C THR A 271 -26.25 -14.70 -11.87
N ASP A 272 -26.53 -16.01 -11.91
CA ASP A 272 -25.97 -16.93 -12.90
C ASP A 272 -24.43 -16.95 -12.88
N LEU A 273 -23.87 -16.77 -11.68
CA LEU A 273 -22.43 -16.86 -11.42
C LEU A 273 -22.05 -18.30 -11.01
N GLU A 274 -20.77 -18.62 -11.13
CA GLU A 274 -20.23 -19.89 -10.66
C GLU A 274 -19.82 -19.81 -9.17
N PRO A 275 -19.93 -20.91 -8.40
CA PRO A 275 -19.40 -20.97 -7.04
C PRO A 275 -17.90 -20.70 -6.97
N GLY A 276 -17.44 -20.21 -5.82
CA GLY A 276 -16.01 -20.08 -5.55
C GLY A 276 -15.26 -19.06 -6.43
N THR A 277 -15.96 -18.18 -7.13
CA THR A 277 -15.43 -17.42 -8.27
C THR A 277 -15.16 -15.97 -7.92
N ILE A 278 -14.06 -15.43 -8.45
CA ILE A 278 -13.74 -14.00 -8.40
C ILE A 278 -14.41 -13.30 -9.58
N VAL A 279 -15.20 -12.27 -9.29
CA VAL A 279 -15.93 -11.45 -10.26
C VAL A 279 -15.45 -10.01 -10.15
N TYR A 280 -14.97 -9.46 -11.24
CA TYR A 280 -14.57 -8.06 -11.35
C TYR A 280 -15.80 -7.24 -11.72
N ALA A 281 -16.05 -6.15 -11.00
CA ALA A 281 -17.19 -5.29 -11.24
C ALA A 281 -16.92 -3.81 -10.94
N ARG A 282 -17.65 -2.93 -11.59
CA ARG A 282 -17.74 -1.50 -11.26
C ARG A 282 -19.17 -1.00 -11.36
N ALA A 283 -19.51 -0.01 -10.55
CA ALA A 283 -20.75 0.73 -10.68
C ALA A 283 -20.60 1.84 -11.72
N VAL A 284 -21.64 2.05 -12.53
CA VAL A 284 -21.76 3.16 -13.47
C VAL A 284 -23.09 3.84 -13.22
N CYS A 285 -23.07 5.17 -13.14
CA CYS A 285 -24.28 5.97 -13.06
C CYS A 285 -24.33 6.99 -14.18
N THR A 286 -25.45 7.03 -14.88
CA THR A 286 -25.71 7.94 -16.01
C THR A 286 -26.80 8.92 -15.65
N LEU A 287 -26.53 10.22 -15.79
CA LEU A 287 -27.49 11.29 -15.62
C LEU A 287 -28.36 11.47 -16.88
N ALA A 288 -29.49 12.16 -16.73
CA ALA A 288 -30.45 12.37 -17.82
C ALA A 288 -29.88 13.18 -19.01
N ASP A 289 -28.81 13.94 -18.80
CA ASP A 289 -28.09 14.69 -19.85
C ASP A 289 -27.02 13.85 -20.56
N GLY A 290 -26.83 12.59 -20.15
CA GLY A 290 -25.86 11.65 -20.70
C GLY A 290 -24.47 11.73 -20.09
N SER A 291 -24.25 12.56 -19.06
CA SER A 291 -23.01 12.51 -18.29
C SER A 291 -22.97 11.25 -17.41
N GLU A 292 -21.77 10.69 -17.22
CA GLU A 292 -21.56 9.43 -16.52
C GLU A 292 -20.46 9.56 -15.47
N ALA A 293 -20.60 8.83 -14.37
CA ALA A 293 -19.51 8.54 -13.45
C ALA A 293 -19.41 7.04 -13.22
N ALA A 294 -18.19 6.53 -13.09
CA ALA A 294 -17.92 5.12 -12.83
C ALA A 294 -17.06 4.97 -11.56
N SER A 295 -17.33 3.93 -10.79
CA SER A 295 -16.42 3.52 -9.71
C SER A 295 -15.19 2.83 -10.29
N THR A 296 -14.13 2.70 -9.48
CA THR A 296 -13.01 1.80 -9.78
C THR A 296 -13.53 0.36 -9.93
N ILE A 297 -12.91 -0.40 -10.83
CA ILE A 297 -13.14 -1.85 -10.93
C ILE A 297 -12.60 -2.52 -9.67
N ARG A 298 -13.40 -3.40 -9.07
CA ARG A 298 -13.04 -4.16 -7.89
C ARG A 298 -13.38 -5.63 -8.06
N PRO A 299 -12.56 -6.54 -7.50
CA PRO A 299 -12.91 -7.95 -7.42
C PRO A 299 -13.81 -8.23 -6.22
N TYR A 300 -14.76 -9.14 -6.44
CA TYR A 300 -15.76 -9.62 -5.49
C TYR A 300 -15.78 -11.16 -5.55
N ALA A 301 -16.22 -11.83 -4.49
CA ALA A 301 -16.24 -13.29 -4.46
C ALA A 301 -17.67 -13.85 -4.37
N THR A 302 -17.99 -14.92 -5.09
CA THR A 302 -19.15 -15.77 -4.75
C THR A 302 -18.81 -16.68 -3.57
N VAL A 303 -19.82 -17.30 -2.95
CA VAL A 303 -19.59 -18.32 -1.91
C VAL A 303 -19.08 -19.60 -2.56
N SER A 304 -18.12 -20.29 -1.93
CA SER A 304 -17.60 -21.56 -2.44
C SER A 304 -18.50 -22.75 -2.08
N GLU A 305 -18.25 -23.89 -2.73
CA GLU A 305 -18.83 -25.18 -2.33
C GLU A 305 -17.90 -26.00 -1.41
N SER A 306 -16.79 -25.41 -0.95
CA SER A 306 -15.88 -26.05 0.00
C SER A 306 -16.57 -26.35 1.33
N SER A 307 -15.93 -27.19 2.15
CA SER A 307 -16.44 -27.52 3.49
C SER A 307 -16.63 -26.26 4.36
N GLY A 308 -15.76 -25.25 4.17
CA GLY A 308 -15.72 -24.07 5.01
C GLY A 308 -15.17 -24.37 6.41
N ASP A 309 -14.50 -25.51 6.59
CA ASP A 309 -13.91 -25.91 7.86
C ASP A 309 -12.74 -24.99 8.20
N ILE A 310 -12.64 -24.64 9.49
CA ILE A 310 -11.61 -23.76 10.02
C ILE A 310 -10.87 -24.48 11.14
N HIS A 311 -9.56 -24.65 10.95
CA HIS A 311 -8.70 -25.30 11.94
C HIS A 311 -7.77 -24.28 12.56
N VAL A 312 -7.75 -24.18 13.89
CA VAL A 312 -6.88 -23.25 14.63
C VAL A 312 -5.92 -24.03 15.54
N TYR A 313 -4.63 -23.87 15.27
CA TYR A 313 -3.55 -24.55 15.97
C TYR A 313 -2.59 -23.56 16.64
N PHE A 314 -2.17 -23.90 17.86
CA PHE A 314 -1.11 -23.22 18.60
C PHE A 314 0.00 -24.22 18.94
N ASN A 315 1.26 -23.78 18.98
CA ASN A 315 2.37 -24.60 19.49
C ASN A 315 2.68 -24.34 20.98
N GLY A 316 1.88 -23.48 21.62
CA GLY A 316 1.92 -23.20 23.05
C GLY A 316 0.66 -23.62 23.80
N PRO A 317 0.67 -23.54 25.15
CA PRO A 317 -0.54 -23.68 25.95
C PRO A 317 -1.61 -22.66 25.52
N VAL A 318 -2.86 -23.09 25.48
CA VAL A 318 -4.00 -22.24 25.09
C VAL A 318 -4.85 -21.94 26.33
N ASP A 319 -5.22 -20.67 26.50
CA ASP A 319 -6.23 -20.27 27.48
C ASP A 319 -7.63 -20.41 26.86
N HIS A 320 -8.39 -21.39 27.33
CA HIS A 320 -9.75 -21.67 26.86
C HIS A 320 -10.83 -20.82 27.54
N SER A 321 -10.49 -19.97 28.50
CA SER A 321 -11.48 -19.17 29.24
C SER A 321 -12.24 -18.16 28.38
N VAL A 322 -11.70 -17.83 27.20
CA VAL A 322 -12.29 -16.91 26.22
C VAL A 322 -12.89 -17.62 25.00
N ALA A 323 -12.87 -18.95 24.95
CA ALA A 323 -13.46 -19.70 23.83
C ALA A 323 -15.00 -19.74 23.97
N THR A 324 -15.72 -19.44 22.89
CA THR A 324 -17.19 -19.44 22.87
C THR A 324 -17.78 -20.78 22.44
N ASP A 325 -17.22 -21.40 21.40
CA ASP A 325 -17.79 -22.58 20.74
C ASP A 325 -16.78 -23.71 20.59
N GLU A 326 -15.64 -23.45 19.95
CA GLU A 326 -14.59 -24.43 19.71
C GLU A 326 -13.32 -24.13 20.53
N LEU A 327 -12.77 -25.18 21.15
CA LEU A 327 -11.52 -25.08 21.89
C LEU A 327 -10.36 -25.12 20.91
N ALA A 328 -9.54 -24.07 20.89
CA ALA A 328 -8.34 -24.09 20.07
C ALA A 328 -7.35 -25.18 20.52
N LEU A 329 -6.69 -25.80 19.55
CA LEU A 329 -5.82 -26.94 19.75
C LEU A 329 -4.39 -26.50 20.06
N SER A 330 -3.76 -27.16 21.04
CA SER A 330 -2.32 -27.04 21.29
C SER A 330 -1.60 -28.26 20.73
N LEU A 331 -0.76 -28.06 19.73
CA LEU A 331 0.07 -29.09 19.10
C LEU A 331 1.39 -29.30 19.84
N GLY A 332 1.70 -28.47 20.85
CA GLY A 332 3.01 -28.49 21.50
C GLY A 332 4.12 -28.36 20.46
N THR A 333 5.00 -29.36 20.37
CA THR A 333 6.14 -29.36 19.45
C THR A 333 5.82 -29.86 18.04
N ASP A 334 4.58 -30.28 17.77
CA ASP A 334 4.21 -31.03 16.55
C ASP A 334 3.59 -30.14 15.45
N MET A 335 3.79 -28.82 15.54
CA MET A 335 3.28 -27.89 14.52
C MET A 335 3.88 -28.12 13.14
N ASN A 336 5.17 -28.53 13.06
CA ASN A 336 5.81 -28.86 11.80
C ASN A 336 5.18 -30.08 11.12
N ASP A 337 4.80 -31.12 11.87
CA ASP A 337 4.09 -32.30 11.37
C ASP A 337 2.71 -31.92 10.80
N THR A 338 1.98 -31.05 11.48
CA THR A 338 0.68 -30.56 11.00
C THR A 338 0.81 -29.73 9.72
N VAL A 339 1.78 -28.80 9.66
CA VAL A 339 2.05 -28.03 8.44
C VAL A 339 2.46 -28.95 7.27
N ALA A 340 3.32 -29.94 7.54
CA ALA A 340 3.72 -30.94 6.55
C ALA A 340 2.54 -31.79 6.06
N ALA A 341 1.61 -32.17 6.94
CA ALA A 341 0.41 -32.92 6.57
C ALA A 341 -0.50 -32.14 5.60
N TRP A 342 -0.67 -30.83 5.81
CA TRP A 342 -1.41 -29.96 4.89
C TRP A 342 -0.69 -29.76 3.56
N ILE A 343 0.63 -29.60 3.56
CA ILE A 343 1.41 -29.58 2.30
C ILE A 343 1.21 -30.88 1.52
N MET A 344 1.25 -32.02 2.21
CA MET A 344 1.07 -33.34 1.61
C MET A 344 -0.38 -33.66 1.20
N SER A 345 -1.37 -32.86 1.64
CA SER A 345 -2.77 -33.07 1.24
C SER A 345 -3.08 -32.50 -0.15
N ALA A 346 -2.28 -31.54 -0.61
CA ALA A 346 -2.41 -30.93 -1.94
C ALA A 346 -2.20 -31.96 -3.06
N GLN A 347 -3.01 -31.87 -4.11
CA GLN A 347 -3.03 -32.82 -5.22
C GLN A 347 -2.67 -32.18 -6.57
N HIS A 348 -2.72 -30.85 -6.67
CA HIS A 348 -2.56 -30.12 -7.92
C HIS A 348 -1.56 -28.97 -7.80
N THR A 349 -1.77 -28.04 -6.87
CA THR A 349 -0.97 -26.81 -6.75
C THR A 349 -0.67 -26.44 -5.30
N LEU A 350 0.49 -25.82 -5.11
CA LEU A 350 0.89 -25.14 -3.88
C LEU A 350 1.54 -23.80 -4.19
N ASP A 351 0.96 -22.72 -3.70
CA ASP A 351 1.56 -21.39 -3.72
C ASP A 351 2.00 -21.01 -2.32
N VAL A 352 3.31 -20.91 -2.13
CA VAL A 352 3.92 -20.70 -0.83
C VAL A 352 4.53 -19.30 -0.76
N ALA A 353 3.95 -18.42 0.04
CA ALA A 353 4.58 -17.15 0.42
C ALA A 353 5.09 -17.26 1.86
N ALA A 354 6.37 -17.58 2.02
CA ALA A 354 6.99 -17.80 3.32
C ALA A 354 8.31 -17.02 3.47
N TYR A 355 8.38 -16.18 4.50
CA TYR A 355 9.57 -15.37 4.81
C TYR A 355 10.86 -16.20 4.94
N ASN A 356 10.84 -17.33 5.65
CA ASN A 356 12.03 -18.18 5.86
C ASN A 356 11.68 -19.67 6.01
N LEU A 357 12.55 -20.55 5.51
CA LEU A 357 12.51 -22.02 5.57
C LEU A 357 13.84 -22.58 6.10
N ASN A 358 13.77 -23.43 7.13
CA ASN A 358 14.87 -24.32 7.55
C ASN A 358 14.42 -25.57 8.32
N ASP A 359 13.13 -25.89 8.32
CA ASP A 359 12.61 -27.08 9.00
C ASP A 359 12.62 -28.30 8.08
N GLN A 360 13.38 -29.33 8.44
CA GLN A 360 13.56 -30.53 7.62
C GLN A 360 12.23 -31.27 7.35
N THR A 361 11.30 -31.30 8.30
CA THR A 361 10.00 -31.97 8.11
C THR A 361 9.19 -31.27 7.02
N VAL A 362 9.23 -29.95 6.99
CA VAL A 362 8.57 -29.15 5.94
C VAL A 362 9.29 -29.30 4.60
N GLU A 363 10.63 -29.28 4.57
CA GLU A 363 11.42 -29.53 3.36
C GLU A 363 11.08 -30.89 2.73
N ASP A 364 11.03 -31.94 3.54
CA ASP A 364 10.70 -33.30 3.09
C ASP A 364 9.28 -33.40 2.52
N ALA A 365 8.32 -32.71 3.16
CA ALA A 365 6.92 -32.67 2.71
C ALA A 365 6.76 -31.95 1.36
N VAL A 366 7.42 -30.81 1.17
CA VAL A 366 7.39 -30.06 -0.10
C VAL A 366 7.98 -30.91 -1.23
N ASN A 367 9.11 -31.57 -0.97
CA ASN A 367 9.75 -32.45 -1.95
C ASN A 367 8.89 -33.67 -2.30
N ALA A 368 8.22 -34.25 -1.31
CA ALA A 368 7.31 -35.37 -1.54
C ALA A 368 6.06 -34.93 -2.33
N ALA A 369 5.51 -33.74 -2.07
CA ALA A 369 4.42 -33.17 -2.86
C ALA A 369 4.85 -32.92 -4.32
N ALA A 370 6.02 -32.32 -4.54
CA ALA A 370 6.59 -32.13 -5.88
C ALA A 370 6.80 -33.46 -6.61
N ALA A 371 7.32 -34.48 -5.92
CA ALA A 371 7.49 -35.83 -6.47
C ALA A 371 6.16 -36.52 -6.83
N ASN A 372 5.06 -36.14 -6.15
CA ASN A 372 3.71 -36.59 -6.48
C ASN A 372 3.07 -35.80 -7.63
N GLY A 373 3.77 -34.83 -8.21
CA GLY A 373 3.33 -34.05 -9.37
C GLY A 373 2.60 -32.75 -9.03
N VAL A 374 2.60 -32.34 -7.76
CA VAL A 374 2.07 -31.03 -7.34
C VAL A 374 2.97 -29.94 -7.93
N GLN A 375 2.35 -28.94 -8.55
CA GLN A 375 3.04 -27.74 -9.05
C GLN A 375 3.26 -26.78 -7.89
N ILE A 376 4.51 -26.39 -7.63
CA ILE A 376 4.86 -25.58 -6.44
C ILE A 376 5.54 -24.28 -6.88
N ARG A 377 4.92 -23.15 -6.52
CA ARG A 377 5.48 -21.80 -6.65
C ARG A 377 5.84 -21.27 -5.27
N TRP A 378 7.01 -20.65 -5.11
CA TRP A 378 7.50 -20.21 -3.80
C TRP A 378 8.06 -18.79 -3.81
N ILE A 379 7.46 -17.90 -3.04
CA ILE A 379 7.96 -16.53 -2.82
C ILE A 379 8.63 -16.47 -1.45
N TYR A 380 9.83 -15.86 -1.38
CA TYR A 380 10.61 -15.75 -0.15
C TYR A 380 11.30 -14.39 0.04
N GLU A 381 11.76 -14.13 1.27
CA GLU A 381 12.60 -12.96 1.58
C GLU A 381 14.03 -13.21 1.09
N GLY A 382 14.46 -12.46 0.07
CA GLY A 382 15.75 -12.65 -0.61
C GLY A 382 16.94 -11.96 0.06
N GLN A 383 16.70 -11.04 1.01
CA GLN A 383 17.76 -10.37 1.77
C GLN A 383 18.26 -11.20 2.97
N ASN A 384 17.55 -12.28 3.33
CA ASN A 384 17.95 -13.16 4.43
C ASN A 384 18.43 -14.52 3.91
N ALA A 385 19.29 -15.17 4.71
CA ALA A 385 19.66 -16.55 4.46
C ALA A 385 18.43 -17.46 4.64
N ASN A 386 18.07 -18.15 3.56
CA ASN A 386 16.94 -19.06 3.48
C ASN A 386 17.45 -20.48 3.18
N ILE A 387 18.15 -21.05 4.16
CA ILE A 387 19.04 -22.21 3.95
C ILE A 387 18.30 -23.46 3.48
N GLY A 388 17.04 -23.64 3.90
CA GLY A 388 16.23 -24.80 3.55
C GLY A 388 15.80 -24.85 2.09
N LEU A 389 15.79 -23.71 1.38
CA LEU A 389 15.47 -23.69 -0.06
C LEU A 389 16.49 -24.49 -0.90
N ASN A 390 17.74 -24.64 -0.43
CA ASN A 390 18.74 -25.46 -1.13
C ASN A 390 18.43 -26.96 -1.09
N SER A 391 17.56 -27.39 -0.18
CA SER A 391 17.13 -28.78 -0.04
C SER A 391 15.91 -29.11 -0.92
N LEU A 392 15.28 -28.10 -1.54
CA LEU A 392 14.07 -28.30 -2.33
C LEU A 392 14.37 -28.88 -3.73
N ASP A 393 13.44 -29.67 -4.25
CA ASP A 393 13.50 -30.21 -5.61
C ASP A 393 13.54 -29.06 -6.64
N ALA A 394 14.29 -29.24 -7.73
CA ALA A 394 14.40 -28.24 -8.79
C ALA A 394 13.06 -27.96 -9.50
N ALA A 395 12.05 -28.82 -9.34
CA ALA A 395 10.68 -28.59 -9.79
C ALA A 395 9.94 -27.52 -8.98
N VAL A 396 10.42 -27.16 -7.78
CA VAL A 396 9.89 -26.04 -7.01
C VAL A 396 10.43 -24.74 -7.59
N VAL A 397 9.57 -23.93 -8.19
CA VAL A 397 9.96 -22.64 -8.77
C VAL A 397 9.95 -21.60 -7.67
N THR A 398 11.00 -20.78 -7.59
CA THR A 398 11.17 -19.79 -6.51
C THR A 398 11.32 -18.37 -7.04
N HIS A 399 10.83 -17.38 -6.29
CA HIS A 399 10.98 -15.97 -6.57
C HIS A 399 11.35 -15.19 -5.30
N PRO A 400 12.57 -14.61 -5.21
CA PRO A 400 12.94 -13.77 -4.09
C PRO A 400 12.37 -12.35 -4.23
N ARG A 401 11.96 -11.76 -3.11
CA ARG A 401 11.91 -10.30 -2.97
C ARG A 401 13.31 -9.80 -2.59
N THR A 402 13.88 -8.84 -3.34
CA THR A 402 15.26 -8.36 -3.12
C THR A 402 15.39 -6.84 -3.02
N ASP A 403 14.28 -6.09 -3.03
CA ASP A 403 14.30 -4.62 -2.99
C ASP A 403 14.90 -4.07 -1.69
N GLY A 404 14.78 -4.80 -0.57
CA GLY A 404 15.23 -4.35 0.75
C GLY A 404 14.25 -3.39 1.44
N GLU A 405 13.05 -3.24 0.88
CA GLU A 405 12.11 -2.20 1.27
C GLU A 405 11.21 -2.64 2.45
N GLY A 406 11.09 -1.78 3.46
CA GLY A 406 10.20 -1.98 4.60
C GLY A 406 10.55 -3.23 5.45
N SER A 407 9.56 -4.07 5.76
CA SER A 407 9.79 -5.31 6.53
C SER A 407 10.12 -6.55 5.67
N GLY A 408 10.36 -6.35 4.37
CA GLY A 408 10.57 -7.46 3.44
C GLY A 408 9.31 -8.27 3.13
N MET A 409 9.45 -9.43 2.48
CA MET A 409 8.35 -10.35 2.16
C MET A 409 7.91 -11.10 3.42
N HIS A 410 7.13 -10.43 4.26
CA HIS A 410 6.78 -10.91 5.60
C HIS A 410 5.54 -11.82 5.63
N ASN A 411 5.03 -12.25 4.47
CA ASN A 411 3.90 -13.17 4.40
C ASN A 411 4.30 -14.57 4.88
N LYS A 412 3.32 -15.27 5.47
CA LYS A 412 3.39 -16.67 5.90
C LYS A 412 2.07 -17.35 5.55
N PHE A 413 1.88 -17.63 4.26
CA PHE A 413 0.71 -18.37 3.82
C PHE A 413 1.07 -19.42 2.77
N ILE A 414 0.24 -20.45 2.71
CA ILE A 414 0.27 -21.51 1.71
C ILE A 414 -1.15 -21.63 1.16
N VAL A 415 -1.30 -21.54 -0.16
CA VAL A 415 -2.55 -21.83 -0.86
C VAL A 415 -2.41 -23.19 -1.50
N GLY A 416 -3.33 -24.11 -1.22
CA GLY A 416 -3.38 -25.42 -1.86
C GLY A 416 -4.62 -25.55 -2.75
N ASP A 417 -4.44 -26.09 -3.95
CA ASP A 417 -5.51 -26.54 -4.84
C ASP A 417 -6.66 -25.52 -5.06
N ALA A 418 -6.33 -24.23 -5.25
CA ALA A 418 -7.31 -23.12 -5.32
C ALA A 418 -8.45 -23.33 -6.34
N ASP A 419 -8.23 -24.10 -7.40
CA ASP A 419 -9.24 -24.43 -8.41
C ASP A 419 -10.15 -25.62 -8.08
N HIS A 420 -9.97 -26.26 -6.93
CA HIS A 420 -10.67 -27.49 -6.57
C HIS A 420 -11.42 -27.31 -5.24
N ALA A 421 -12.72 -26.99 -5.28
CA ALA A 421 -13.51 -26.68 -4.08
C ALA A 421 -13.38 -27.69 -2.92
N GLU A 422 -13.32 -28.99 -3.22
CA GLU A 422 -13.22 -30.07 -2.23
C GLU A 422 -11.81 -30.26 -1.62
N LYS A 423 -10.81 -29.50 -2.09
CA LYS A 423 -9.39 -29.61 -1.72
C LYS A 423 -8.77 -28.27 -1.38
N ALA A 424 -9.37 -27.17 -1.82
CA ALA A 424 -8.86 -25.83 -1.67
C ALA A 424 -8.66 -25.48 -0.19
N PHE A 425 -7.48 -24.97 0.15
CA PHE A 425 -7.22 -24.47 1.48
C PHE A 425 -6.27 -23.27 1.47
N VAL A 426 -6.39 -22.43 2.50
CA VAL A 426 -5.40 -21.43 2.88
C VAL A 426 -4.87 -21.77 4.25
N LEU A 427 -3.58 -22.05 4.35
CA LEU A 427 -2.86 -22.14 5.62
C LEU A 427 -2.13 -20.81 5.83
N THR A 428 -2.39 -20.12 6.95
CA THR A 428 -1.75 -18.85 7.29
C THR A 428 -1.51 -18.75 8.79
N GLY A 429 -0.73 -17.77 9.25
CA GLY A 429 -0.50 -17.58 10.67
C GLY A 429 0.66 -16.66 11.00
N SER A 430 1.23 -16.85 12.18
CA SER A 430 2.39 -16.07 12.64
C SER A 430 3.73 -16.74 12.37
N THR A 431 3.73 -18.06 12.10
CA THR A 431 4.94 -18.88 12.04
C THR A 431 5.69 -18.77 10.71
N ASN A 432 7.00 -18.57 10.77
CA ASN A 432 7.90 -18.90 9.67
C ASN A 432 8.10 -20.43 9.60
N LEU A 433 8.47 -20.97 8.44
CA LEU A 433 8.71 -22.41 8.22
C LEU A 433 10.09 -22.85 8.73
N THR A 434 10.42 -22.42 9.94
CA THR A 434 11.70 -22.67 10.60
C THR A 434 11.49 -23.53 11.84
N THR A 435 12.44 -24.42 12.15
CA THR A 435 12.31 -25.30 13.32
C THR A 435 12.11 -24.51 14.61
N GLY A 436 12.81 -23.37 14.77
CA GLY A 436 12.64 -22.49 15.94
C GLY A 436 11.20 -22.00 16.10
N GLN A 437 10.58 -21.51 15.03
CA GLN A 437 9.22 -20.95 15.10
C GLN A 437 8.11 -21.98 15.13
N LEU A 438 8.30 -23.13 14.48
CA LEU A 438 7.33 -24.22 14.51
C LEU A 438 7.35 -24.95 15.87
N VAL A 439 8.52 -25.12 16.50
CA VAL A 439 8.67 -25.97 17.69
C VAL A 439 8.81 -25.20 19.00
N SER A 440 9.49 -24.06 19.01
CA SER A 440 9.94 -23.39 20.24
C SER A 440 9.28 -22.05 20.51
N ASP A 441 9.21 -21.16 19.50
CA ASP A 441 8.60 -19.84 19.65
C ASP A 441 7.08 -19.96 19.60
N LEU A 442 6.38 -19.25 20.49
CA LEU A 442 4.92 -19.27 20.53
C LEU A 442 4.33 -18.64 19.26
N ASN A 443 3.65 -19.47 18.47
CA ASN A 443 3.04 -19.13 17.21
C ASN A 443 1.69 -19.82 17.04
N ASN A 444 0.96 -19.39 16.02
CA ASN A 444 -0.27 -20.03 15.56
C ASN A 444 -0.24 -20.34 14.06
N VAL A 445 -1.04 -21.34 13.68
CA VAL A 445 -1.40 -21.69 12.30
C VAL A 445 -2.92 -21.78 12.24
N ILE A 446 -3.50 -21.21 11.19
CA ILE A 446 -4.92 -21.29 10.88
C ILE A 446 -5.02 -21.90 9.48
N VAL A 447 -5.89 -22.90 9.31
CA VAL A 447 -6.22 -23.46 8.01
C VAL A 447 -7.69 -23.23 7.73
N LEU A 448 -7.99 -22.69 6.55
CA LEU A 448 -9.34 -22.43 6.08
C LEU A 448 -9.57 -23.20 4.79
N GLU A 449 -10.54 -24.13 4.81
CA GLU A 449 -10.93 -24.91 3.64
C GLU A 449 -12.02 -24.17 2.85
N ASP A 450 -11.60 -23.17 2.06
CA ASP A 450 -12.52 -22.35 1.25
C ASP A 450 -11.90 -21.93 -0.09
N GLN A 451 -12.57 -22.25 -1.18
CA GLN A 451 -12.10 -21.96 -2.54
C GLN A 451 -12.06 -20.45 -2.85
N SER A 452 -13.07 -19.71 -2.42
CA SER A 452 -13.15 -18.27 -2.70
C SER A 452 -12.00 -17.53 -2.03
N LEU A 453 -11.70 -17.91 -0.78
CA LEU A 453 -10.57 -17.39 -0.04
C LEU A 453 -9.24 -17.85 -0.63
N ALA A 454 -9.11 -19.12 -1.03
CA ALA A 454 -7.91 -19.64 -1.68
C ALA A 454 -7.56 -18.84 -2.95
N ARG A 455 -8.53 -18.60 -3.82
CA ARG A 455 -8.37 -17.77 -5.02
C ARG A 455 -8.04 -16.32 -4.70
N ALA A 456 -8.58 -15.77 -3.62
CA ALA A 456 -8.22 -14.41 -3.20
C ALA A 456 -6.77 -14.29 -2.69
N TYR A 457 -6.27 -15.32 -2.01
CA TYR A 457 -4.85 -15.42 -1.64
C TYR A 457 -3.94 -15.71 -2.84
N GLU A 458 -4.44 -16.45 -3.82
CA GLU A 458 -3.76 -16.69 -5.10
C GLU A 458 -3.57 -15.36 -5.87
N LEU A 459 -4.59 -14.49 -5.94
CA LEU A 459 -4.43 -13.15 -6.54
C LEU A 459 -3.34 -12.31 -5.84
N GLU A 460 -3.27 -12.37 -4.51
CA GLU A 460 -2.21 -11.70 -3.74
C GLU A 460 -0.82 -12.32 -4.01
N PHE A 461 -0.77 -13.64 -4.19
CA PHE A 461 0.45 -14.35 -4.58
C PHE A 461 0.90 -13.96 -5.99
N GLU A 462 0.00 -13.96 -6.96
CA GLU A 462 0.25 -13.66 -8.36
C GLU A 462 0.68 -12.20 -8.58
N GLU A 463 0.18 -11.27 -7.77
CA GLU A 463 0.68 -9.90 -7.76
C GLU A 463 2.16 -9.84 -7.36
N MET A 464 2.58 -10.64 -6.36
CA MET A 464 3.99 -10.75 -5.98
C MET A 464 4.81 -11.62 -6.96
N TRP A 465 4.17 -12.55 -7.66
CA TRP A 465 4.80 -13.42 -8.65
C TRP A 465 5.01 -12.71 -10.01
N GLY A 466 4.13 -11.76 -10.32
CA GLY A 466 4.08 -11.00 -11.57
C GLY A 466 3.44 -11.74 -12.75
N SER A 467 2.92 -12.96 -12.55
CA SER A 467 2.29 -13.77 -13.59
C SER A 467 1.30 -14.78 -12.98
N GLU A 468 0.42 -15.35 -13.80
CA GLU A 468 -0.49 -16.45 -13.42
C GLU A 468 0.15 -17.84 -13.64
N GLY A 469 1.33 -17.90 -14.29
CA GLY A 469 1.97 -19.14 -14.68
C GLY A 469 2.95 -19.70 -13.64
N MET A 470 3.59 -20.81 -14.00
CA MET A 470 4.64 -21.43 -13.19
C MET A 470 5.91 -20.59 -13.06
N GLU A 471 6.16 -19.66 -13.97
CA GLU A 471 7.40 -18.86 -13.98
C GLU A 471 7.10 -17.42 -13.50
N PRO A 472 7.90 -16.86 -12.59
CA PRO A 472 7.70 -15.50 -12.12
C PRO A 472 8.07 -14.49 -13.20
N ASN A 473 7.42 -13.31 -13.16
CA ASN A 473 7.80 -12.17 -13.98
C ASN A 473 8.18 -10.99 -13.08
N ALA A 474 9.48 -10.87 -12.80
CA ALA A 474 10.01 -9.82 -11.93
C ALA A 474 9.70 -8.38 -12.38
N ALA A 475 9.45 -8.15 -13.67
CA ALA A 475 9.09 -6.81 -14.16
C ALA A 475 7.65 -6.41 -13.81
N ASN A 476 6.79 -7.39 -13.56
CA ASN A 476 5.38 -7.19 -13.18
C ASN A 476 5.14 -7.44 -11.69
N ALA A 477 6.09 -8.09 -11.00
CA ALA A 477 6.00 -8.44 -9.60
C ALA A 477 5.93 -7.17 -8.73
N LYS A 478 4.93 -7.10 -7.87
CA LYS A 478 4.68 -5.98 -6.97
C LYS A 478 4.78 -6.43 -5.52
N PHE A 479 5.59 -5.71 -4.75
CA PHE A 479 5.76 -5.96 -3.34
C PHE A 479 5.46 -4.70 -2.54
N GLY A 480 5.15 -4.91 -1.26
CA GLY A 480 5.06 -3.81 -0.30
C GLY A 480 4.11 -2.69 -0.76
N PRO A 481 4.60 -1.44 -0.92
CA PRO A 481 3.81 -0.29 -1.32
C PRO A 481 3.36 -0.30 -2.78
N ASP A 482 3.98 -1.10 -3.66
CA ASP A 482 3.65 -1.14 -5.10
C ASP A 482 2.39 -1.97 -5.41
N LYS A 483 1.87 -2.67 -4.40
CA LYS A 483 0.67 -3.50 -4.50
C LYS A 483 -0.58 -2.67 -4.69
N SER A 484 -1.47 -3.19 -5.51
CA SER A 484 -2.78 -2.64 -5.80
C SER A 484 -3.86 -3.27 -4.92
N TRP A 485 -5.03 -2.64 -4.87
CA TRP A 485 -6.20 -3.24 -4.24
C TRP A 485 -6.96 -4.12 -5.24
N ASN A 486 -6.43 -5.33 -5.46
CA ASN A 486 -6.94 -6.31 -6.42
C ASN A 486 -7.43 -7.61 -5.77
N THR A 487 -7.78 -7.59 -4.48
CA THR A 487 -8.28 -8.76 -3.74
C THR A 487 -9.66 -8.48 -3.15
N PRO A 488 -10.65 -9.40 -3.28
CA PRO A 488 -11.94 -9.24 -2.63
C PRO A 488 -11.80 -9.07 -1.12
N VAL A 489 -12.78 -8.39 -0.52
CA VAL A 489 -12.76 -8.11 0.92
C VAL A 489 -13.87 -8.78 1.71
N ASP A 490 -14.92 -9.28 1.07
CA ASP A 490 -16.04 -9.94 1.73
C ASP A 490 -16.08 -11.43 1.33
N PHE A 491 -16.23 -12.30 2.33
CA PHE A 491 -16.24 -13.76 2.19
C PHE A 491 -17.29 -14.40 3.10
N VAL A 492 -17.82 -15.55 2.68
CA VAL A 492 -18.58 -16.45 3.57
C VAL A 492 -17.83 -17.77 3.60
N VAL A 493 -17.29 -18.11 4.78
CA VAL A 493 -16.50 -19.34 5.00
C VAL A 493 -17.26 -20.19 6.02
N GLY A 494 -17.78 -21.33 5.57
CA GLY A 494 -18.66 -22.18 6.38
C GLY A 494 -19.94 -21.44 6.80
N ALA A 495 -20.31 -21.52 8.07
CA ALA A 495 -21.47 -20.79 8.62
C ALA A 495 -21.14 -19.33 9.00
N ALA A 496 -19.89 -18.90 8.88
CA ALA A 496 -19.43 -17.59 9.32
C ALA A 496 -19.30 -16.62 8.14
N GLN A 497 -19.83 -15.41 8.33
CA GLN A 497 -19.56 -14.28 7.42
C GLN A 497 -18.31 -13.55 7.90
N TRP A 498 -17.37 -13.37 6.98
CA TRP A 498 -16.10 -12.71 7.23
C TRP A 498 -15.96 -11.52 6.30
N SER A 499 -15.82 -10.33 6.87
CA SER A 499 -15.19 -9.25 6.13
C SER A 499 -13.70 -9.32 6.45
N SER A 500 -12.88 -9.50 5.42
CA SER A 500 -11.48 -9.14 5.54
C SER A 500 -11.42 -7.61 5.56
N THR A 501 -10.87 -7.07 6.62
CA THR A 501 -10.43 -5.68 6.53
C THR A 501 -9.15 -5.74 5.69
N SER A 502 -9.17 -5.16 4.48
CA SER A 502 -8.01 -4.36 4.12
C SER A 502 -7.92 -3.34 5.23
N PRO A 503 -6.94 -3.43 6.15
CA PRO A 503 -6.89 -2.46 7.21
C PRO A 503 -6.74 -1.13 6.50
N GLN A 504 -7.66 -0.20 6.78
CA GLN A 504 -7.29 1.20 6.78
C GLN A 504 -5.88 1.25 7.33
N ARG A 505 -4.94 1.91 6.63
CA ARG A 505 -3.56 2.12 7.08
C ARG A 505 -3.57 2.94 8.37
N THR A 506 -4.10 2.38 9.45
CA THR A 506 -4.17 3.00 10.76
C THR A 506 -2.74 3.18 11.21
N ALA A 507 -2.26 4.42 11.20
CA ALA A 507 -0.96 4.71 11.76
C ALA A 507 -0.97 4.37 13.26
N PRO A 508 0.12 3.78 13.77
CA PRO A 508 0.20 3.42 15.18
C PRO A 508 0.41 4.66 16.05
N THR A 509 -0.17 4.62 17.25
CA THR A 509 0.04 5.60 18.34
C THR A 509 1.45 5.53 18.98
N ARG A 510 2.46 4.96 18.30
CA ARG A 510 3.91 5.04 18.59
C ARG A 510 4.74 4.52 17.40
N PRO A 511 5.98 5.03 17.18
CA PRO A 511 6.70 4.90 15.92
C PRO A 511 7.25 3.48 15.72
N SER A 512 6.65 2.73 14.80
CA SER A 512 7.21 1.49 14.27
C SER A 512 6.68 1.23 12.86
N LEU A 513 7.58 1.28 11.87
CA LEU A 513 7.54 0.81 10.46
C LEU A 513 6.32 1.21 9.59
N PRO A 514 6.50 1.61 8.32
CA PRO A 514 5.40 1.78 7.39
C PRO A 514 5.00 0.39 6.96
N ARG A 515 3.86 -0.11 7.43
CA ARG A 515 3.38 -1.37 6.89
C ARG A 515 2.82 -1.09 5.50
N SER A 516 3.33 -1.82 4.51
CA SER A 516 2.61 -2.11 3.26
C SER A 516 1.19 -2.62 3.56
N LYS A 517 0.33 -2.77 2.54
CA LYS A 517 -0.93 -3.55 2.64
C LYS A 517 -0.65 -4.76 3.54
N PRO A 518 -1.18 -4.79 4.77
CA PRO A 518 -0.91 -5.90 5.67
C PRO A 518 -1.56 -7.15 5.06
N PRO A 519 -1.05 -8.35 5.35
CA PRO A 519 -1.64 -9.60 4.85
C PRO A 519 -3.14 -9.60 5.12
N MET A 520 -3.95 -10.12 4.19
CA MET A 520 -5.40 -10.20 4.30
C MET A 520 -5.79 -10.66 5.72
N ARG A 521 -6.33 -9.74 6.53
CA ARG A 521 -6.72 -10.03 7.90
C ARG A 521 -8.18 -10.40 7.91
N ILE A 522 -8.46 -11.66 8.21
CA ILE A 522 -9.82 -12.14 8.36
C ILE A 522 -10.31 -11.64 9.73
N SER A 523 -11.24 -10.67 9.75
CA SER A 523 -11.91 -10.24 10.97
C SER A 523 -13.28 -10.91 11.05
N ASN A 524 -13.47 -11.79 12.03
CA ASN A 524 -14.82 -12.26 12.33
C ASN A 524 -15.52 -11.18 13.15
N SER A 525 -16.76 -10.86 12.82
CA SER A 525 -17.59 -9.98 13.66
C SER A 525 -18.05 -10.69 14.95
N HIS A 526 -17.75 -11.99 15.09
CA HIS A 526 -18.22 -12.87 16.15
C HIS A 526 -17.13 -13.85 16.67
N PHE A 527 -15.94 -13.36 17.04
CA PHE A 527 -15.02 -14.09 17.93
C PHE A 527 -14.59 -13.22 19.12
#